data_AF-A0A7D5UX62-F1
#
_entry.id   AF-A0A7D5UX62-F1
#
_cell.length_a   1.000
_cell.length_b   1.000
_cell.length_c   1.000
_cell.angle_alpha   90.00
_cell.angle_beta   90.00
_cell.angle_gamma   90.00
#
_symmetry.space_group_name_H-M   'P 1'
#
loop_
_entity.id
_entity.type
_entity.pdbx_description
1 polymer ?
#
loop_
_entity_poly.entity_id
_entity_poly.type
_entity_poly.pdbx_seq_one_letter_code
_entity_poly.pdbx_strand_id
1 'polypeptide(L)'
;MDSIPSDIYANDDKLPDTGSLRRFPDEIIQHLLRFVPPRDILQCFQLLCHRFYRLANEGLLWRYHCQSTFRYWHPGHGFGEKLQATVASVDWKYLFLLRTRSNHTISELLDGIVETKVGRLKKIEKICRLGYDAKDFLLVQCHIHESASDVLARRYFSNAILDNIHRSIALEEWSRLGLDRDSLSAQDAAQRLERALGAFDMFVLHDQTGDLDDISQMLDDTEQNYRNLRNCLIGQALRYEEHESIPLISSAIFCCLAARLGLNAECCAFPNHVYAIVFAQSGYTLDGDVDCYREQPEGMYLDPYGLDNEVPASDLHNLLADYAWQTSTDAFFAPVPPITMVLRTAQNIKATFLRILELQGDAHPELSQLLRGNDAMNVDAALYSAMWSSLLLTPPNTFEWNDRLASFLHRFAGSWPEDAWLVEKYLWPMYNSFTALRHGFARHVNRGLGDPWDHWRLVRDQDDVIPPMSRRDLDRNQSVPYKIGQVFRHRRYGWIGVITGWPDQGTRHLPVAASRDPDDEADTAAPGEHSRLPVWPPTQFYFICFPSNGSEPNVVAADNIELIHDSRNIDDTMFPMAGKFFRRFDPESCRFVSNIKEQYPDD
;
A
#
# COMPACT_ATOMS: atom_id res chain seq x y z
N MET A 1 -99.31 -24.83 -19.03
CA MET A 1 -99.17 -25.32 -20.41
C MET A 1 -97.70 -25.20 -20.78
N ASP A 2 -97.10 -26.36 -21.03
CA ASP A 2 -96.01 -26.65 -21.97
C ASP A 2 -94.55 -26.20 -21.69
N SER A 3 -93.83 -27.11 -21.02
CA SER A 3 -92.66 -27.89 -21.50
C SER A 3 -91.37 -27.26 -22.10
N ILE A 4 -90.26 -27.38 -21.32
CA ILE A 4 -88.89 -27.91 -21.63
C ILE A 4 -87.88 -27.03 -22.47
N PRO A 5 -86.53 -27.06 -22.26
CA PRO A 5 -85.69 -27.65 -21.20
C PRO A 5 -84.76 -26.66 -20.45
N SER A 6 -84.33 -27.11 -19.27
CA SER A 6 -83.20 -26.63 -18.47
C SER A 6 -81.86 -27.13 -19.03
N ASP A 7 -81.04 -26.25 -19.61
CA ASP A 7 -79.62 -26.53 -19.92
C ASP A 7 -78.82 -25.23 -20.04
N ILE A 8 -78.65 -24.47 -18.96
CA ILE A 8 -77.53 -23.50 -18.82
C ILE A 8 -77.13 -23.41 -17.33
N TYR A 9 -76.54 -24.48 -16.79
CA TYR A 9 -75.58 -24.37 -15.70
C TYR A 9 -74.27 -24.99 -16.20
N ALA A 10 -73.55 -24.24 -17.03
CA ALA A 10 -72.17 -24.54 -17.32
C ALA A 10 -71.36 -24.26 -16.05
N ASN A 11 -70.94 -25.36 -15.42
CA ASN A 11 -69.84 -25.49 -14.47
C ASN A 11 -68.97 -24.25 -14.28
N ASP A 12 -69.12 -23.63 -13.12
CA ASP A 12 -68.15 -22.71 -12.53
C ASP A 12 -67.02 -23.54 -11.87
N ASP A 13 -66.38 -24.42 -12.65
CA ASP A 13 -65.39 -25.38 -12.17
C ASP A 13 -64.02 -25.07 -12.80
N LYS A 14 -63.15 -24.50 -11.95
CA LYS A 14 -61.68 -24.50 -12.03
C LYS A 14 -61.05 -23.75 -13.21
N LEU A 15 -60.79 -22.46 -13.00
CA LEU A 15 -59.54 -21.90 -13.53
C LEU A 15 -58.37 -22.59 -12.77
N PRO A 16 -57.47 -23.33 -13.43
CA PRO A 16 -56.28 -23.84 -12.77
C PRO A 16 -55.41 -22.65 -12.35
N ASP A 17 -55.02 -22.60 -11.07
CA ASP A 17 -54.08 -21.63 -10.51
C ASP A 17 -52.67 -21.87 -11.13
N THR A 18 -52.44 -21.37 -12.35
CA THR A 18 -51.32 -21.76 -13.24
C THR A 18 -49.97 -21.10 -12.96
N GLY A 19 -49.73 -20.52 -11.78
CA GLY A 19 -48.50 -19.72 -11.57
C GLY A 19 -47.84 -19.77 -10.19
N SER A 20 -48.30 -20.60 -9.24
CA SER A 20 -47.72 -20.56 -7.89
C SER A 20 -46.34 -21.23 -7.81
N LEU A 21 -45.31 -20.48 -7.40
CA LEU A 21 -43.95 -20.98 -7.13
C LEU A 21 -43.94 -22.20 -6.18
N ARG A 22 -44.99 -22.35 -5.36
CA ARG A 22 -45.19 -23.48 -4.44
C ARG A 22 -45.35 -24.84 -5.15
N ARG A 23 -45.60 -24.87 -6.46
CA ARG A 23 -45.79 -26.13 -7.20
C ARG A 23 -44.49 -26.74 -7.71
N PHE A 24 -43.42 -25.97 -7.78
CA PHE A 24 -42.13 -26.49 -8.23
C PHE A 24 -41.50 -27.41 -7.17
N PRO A 25 -40.73 -28.43 -7.57
CA PRO A 25 -39.91 -29.23 -6.66
C PRO A 25 -38.88 -28.37 -5.90
N ASP A 26 -38.44 -28.85 -4.73
CA ASP A 26 -37.47 -28.14 -3.88
C ASP A 26 -36.15 -27.88 -4.64
N GLU A 27 -35.71 -28.83 -5.45
CA GLU A 27 -34.47 -28.78 -6.23
C GLU A 27 -34.49 -27.65 -7.26
N ILE A 28 -35.64 -27.42 -7.91
CA ILE A 28 -35.81 -26.33 -8.88
C ILE A 28 -35.77 -25.00 -8.17
N ILE A 29 -36.46 -24.89 -7.03
CA ILE A 29 -36.46 -23.66 -6.23
C ILE A 29 -35.06 -23.36 -5.70
N GLN A 30 -34.34 -24.35 -5.17
CA GLN A 30 -32.95 -24.21 -4.71
C GLN A 30 -32.02 -23.76 -5.84
N HIS A 31 -32.19 -24.29 -7.05
CA HIS A 31 -31.42 -23.86 -8.21
C HIS A 31 -31.69 -22.39 -8.55
N LEU A 32 -32.97 -21.99 -8.57
CA LEU A 32 -33.36 -20.60 -8.81
C LEU A 32 -32.80 -19.65 -7.75
N LEU A 33 -32.77 -20.05 -6.48
CA LEU A 33 -32.25 -19.23 -5.38
C LEU A 33 -30.78 -18.84 -5.57
N ARG A 34 -29.98 -19.63 -6.29
CA ARG A 34 -28.58 -19.27 -6.60
C ARG A 34 -28.46 -18.00 -7.45
N PHE A 35 -29.49 -17.69 -8.24
CA PHE A 35 -29.54 -16.50 -9.09
C PHE A 35 -30.25 -15.32 -8.43
N VAL A 36 -30.81 -15.50 -7.24
CA VAL A 36 -31.47 -14.42 -6.48
C VAL A 36 -30.42 -13.70 -5.63
N PRO A 37 -30.42 -12.36 -5.58
CA PRO A 37 -29.56 -11.62 -4.67
C PRO A 37 -29.75 -12.09 -3.22
N PRO A 38 -28.67 -12.40 -2.48
CA PRO A 38 -28.77 -12.91 -1.11
C PRO A 38 -29.60 -12.02 -0.17
N ARG A 39 -29.59 -10.70 -0.41
CA ARG A 39 -30.42 -9.72 0.30
C ARG A 39 -31.92 -10.03 0.17
N ASP A 40 -32.39 -10.36 -1.02
CA ASP A 40 -33.80 -10.65 -1.27
C ASP A 40 -34.21 -12.01 -0.71
N ILE A 41 -33.27 -12.96 -0.68
CA ILE A 41 -33.47 -14.25 -0.01
C ILE A 41 -33.72 -14.04 1.49
N LEU A 42 -32.91 -13.18 2.12
CA LEU A 42 -32.98 -12.88 3.55
C LEU A 42 -34.18 -11.99 3.91
N GLN A 43 -34.48 -10.96 3.13
CA GLN A 43 -35.47 -9.96 3.49
C GLN A 43 -36.88 -10.31 3.02
N CYS A 44 -37.00 -11.14 1.98
CA CYS A 44 -38.28 -11.43 1.34
C CYS A 44 -38.57 -12.93 1.33
N PHE A 45 -37.76 -13.72 0.61
CA PHE A 45 -38.10 -15.09 0.26
C PHE A 45 -38.26 -16.02 1.48
N GLN A 46 -37.33 -15.98 2.44
CA GLN A 46 -37.38 -16.84 3.62
C GLN A 46 -38.58 -16.56 4.53
N LEU A 47 -39.21 -15.38 4.39
CA LEU A 47 -40.35 -14.95 5.21
C LEU A 47 -41.72 -15.37 4.63
N LEU A 48 -41.75 -15.90 3.41
CA LEU A 48 -43.00 -16.18 2.68
C LEU A 48 -43.76 -17.41 3.23
N CYS A 49 -43.06 -18.47 3.61
CA CYS A 49 -43.64 -19.66 4.24
C CYS A 49 -42.57 -20.58 4.85
N HIS A 50 -42.98 -21.52 5.71
CA HIS A 50 -42.07 -22.49 6.34
C HIS A 50 -41.22 -23.30 5.36
N ARG A 51 -41.81 -23.73 4.23
CA ARG A 51 -41.07 -24.48 3.20
C ARG A 51 -39.94 -23.63 2.62
N PHE A 52 -40.23 -22.38 2.25
CA PHE A 52 -39.23 -21.47 1.68
C PHE A 52 -38.20 -21.02 2.72
N TYR A 53 -38.60 -20.87 3.99
CA TYR A 53 -37.67 -20.69 5.08
C TYR A 53 -36.63 -21.82 5.12
N ARG A 54 -37.07 -23.09 5.06
CA ARG A 54 -36.14 -24.23 5.04
C ARG A 54 -35.17 -24.15 3.85
N LEU A 55 -35.69 -23.95 2.64
CA LEU A 55 -34.87 -23.90 1.41
C LEU A 55 -33.89 -22.73 1.40
N ALA A 56 -34.31 -21.57 1.93
CA ALA A 56 -33.47 -20.38 2.05
C ALA A 56 -32.35 -20.52 3.10
N ASN A 57 -32.40 -21.53 3.96
CA ASN A 57 -31.45 -21.76 5.04
C ASN A 57 -30.53 -22.98 4.78
N GLU A 58 -30.48 -23.48 3.54
CA GLU A 58 -29.64 -24.61 3.19
C GLU A 58 -28.16 -24.23 3.08
N GLY A 59 -27.28 -25.05 3.67
CA GLY A 59 -25.84 -24.82 3.68
C GLY A 59 -25.21 -24.75 2.28
N LEU A 60 -25.70 -25.55 1.32
CA LEU A 60 -25.19 -25.54 -0.06
C LEU A 60 -25.45 -24.21 -0.78
N LEU A 61 -26.60 -23.58 -0.53
CA LEU A 61 -26.96 -22.28 -1.08
C LEU A 61 -26.01 -21.20 -0.56
N TRP A 62 -25.78 -21.17 0.76
CA TRP A 62 -24.90 -20.18 1.37
C TRP A 62 -23.42 -20.41 1.08
N ARG A 63 -22.98 -21.67 0.94
CA ARG A 63 -21.64 -22.01 0.44
C ARG A 63 -21.43 -21.42 -0.95
N TYR A 64 -22.39 -21.61 -1.86
CA TYR A 64 -22.34 -21.03 -3.19
C TYR A 64 -22.23 -19.50 -3.13
N HIS A 65 -23.09 -18.82 -2.37
CA HIS A 65 -23.03 -17.36 -2.25
C HIS A 65 -21.74 -16.86 -1.61
N CYS A 66 -21.15 -17.58 -0.64
CA CYS A 66 -19.83 -17.24 -0.11
C CYS A 66 -18.75 -17.29 -1.19
N GLN A 67 -18.76 -18.30 -2.07
CA GLN A 67 -17.79 -18.45 -3.15
C GLN A 67 -18.01 -17.47 -4.31
N SER A 68 -19.27 -17.17 -4.64
CA SER A 68 -19.60 -16.34 -5.80
C SER A 68 -19.60 -14.84 -5.50
N THR A 69 -19.81 -14.45 -4.24
CA THR A 69 -19.98 -13.04 -3.85
C THR A 69 -18.67 -12.42 -3.37
N PHE A 70 -17.81 -13.21 -2.71
CA PHE A 70 -16.59 -12.71 -2.09
C PHE A 70 -15.38 -13.43 -2.68
N ARG A 71 -14.45 -12.66 -3.27
CA ARG A 71 -13.21 -13.19 -3.81
C ARG A 71 -12.15 -13.32 -2.71
N TYR A 72 -12.12 -12.36 -1.79
CA TYR A 72 -11.09 -12.27 -0.76
C TYR A 72 -11.64 -12.57 0.63
N TRP A 73 -10.90 -13.39 1.37
CA TRP A 73 -11.23 -13.83 2.73
C TRP A 73 -10.04 -13.65 3.65
N HIS A 74 -10.26 -13.04 4.81
CA HIS A 74 -9.24 -12.98 5.84
C HIS A 74 -8.81 -14.39 6.29
N PRO A 75 -7.51 -14.70 6.46
CA PRO A 75 -7.03 -16.04 6.81
C PRO A 75 -7.65 -16.61 8.08
N GLY A 76 -7.97 -15.75 9.05
CA GLY A 76 -8.64 -16.13 10.30
C GLY A 76 -10.01 -16.80 10.13
N HIS A 77 -10.61 -16.77 8.93
CA HIS A 77 -11.84 -17.52 8.65
C HIS A 77 -11.60 -18.99 8.35
N GLY A 78 -10.36 -19.40 7.99
CA GLY A 78 -10.05 -20.75 7.53
C GLY A 78 -10.88 -21.14 6.30
N PHE A 79 -11.11 -20.20 5.37
CA PHE A 79 -12.09 -20.39 4.28
C PHE A 79 -11.71 -21.56 3.35
N GLY A 80 -10.43 -21.69 2.98
CA GLY A 80 -9.94 -22.80 2.17
C GLY A 80 -10.19 -24.17 2.81
N GLU A 81 -9.89 -24.31 4.10
CA GLU A 81 -10.16 -25.54 4.87
C GLU A 81 -11.66 -25.84 4.94
N LYS A 82 -12.48 -24.81 5.19
CA LYS A 82 -13.95 -24.94 5.22
C LYS A 82 -14.54 -25.38 3.88
N LEU A 83 -13.92 -25.03 2.75
CA LEU A 83 -14.35 -25.51 1.43
C LEU A 83 -14.09 -27.01 1.24
N GLN A 84 -13.07 -27.57 1.88
CA GLN A 84 -12.77 -29.01 1.86
C GLN A 84 -13.59 -29.80 2.88
N ALA A 85 -14.13 -29.12 3.90
CA ALA A 85 -14.97 -29.74 4.92
C ALA A 85 -16.37 -30.11 4.41
N THR A 86 -17.06 -30.96 5.17
CA THR A 86 -18.45 -31.31 4.87
C THR A 86 -19.36 -30.08 4.99
N VAL A 87 -20.38 -29.96 4.14
CA VAL A 87 -21.25 -28.77 4.14
C VAL A 87 -21.98 -28.57 5.47
N ALA A 88 -22.35 -29.66 6.15
CA ALA A 88 -23.05 -29.63 7.43
C ALA A 88 -22.17 -29.19 8.62
N SER A 89 -20.83 -29.27 8.50
CA SER A 89 -19.91 -28.89 9.59
C SER A 89 -19.59 -27.39 9.63
N VAL A 90 -20.08 -26.61 8.66
CA VAL A 90 -19.80 -25.17 8.56
C VAL A 90 -21.12 -24.40 8.50
N ASP A 91 -21.26 -23.39 9.35
CA ASP A 91 -22.37 -22.45 9.27
C ASP A 91 -22.11 -21.40 8.17
N TRP A 92 -22.40 -21.80 6.93
CA TRP A 92 -22.19 -20.97 5.74
C TRP A 92 -23.04 -19.69 5.75
N LYS A 93 -24.27 -19.76 6.29
CA LYS A 93 -25.15 -18.59 6.35
C LYS A 93 -24.59 -17.57 7.33
N TYR A 94 -24.15 -18.01 8.51
CA TYR A 94 -23.47 -17.15 9.46
C TYR A 94 -22.23 -16.50 8.84
N LEU A 95 -21.40 -17.28 8.13
CA LEU A 95 -20.19 -16.77 7.49
C LEU A 95 -20.50 -15.68 6.45
N PHE A 96 -21.53 -15.89 5.63
CA PHE A 96 -22.00 -14.88 4.67
C PHE A 96 -22.51 -13.61 5.36
N LEU A 97 -23.31 -13.75 6.41
CA LEU A 97 -23.85 -12.63 7.18
C LEU A 97 -22.76 -11.84 7.89
N LEU A 98 -21.79 -12.52 8.47
CA LEU A 98 -20.60 -11.92 9.08
C LEU A 98 -19.87 -11.05 8.06
N ARG A 99 -19.59 -11.61 6.88
CA ARG A 99 -18.91 -10.92 5.79
C ARG A 99 -19.69 -9.71 5.26
N THR A 100 -21.01 -9.84 5.14
CA THR A 100 -21.91 -8.74 4.74
C THR A 100 -21.93 -7.62 5.77
N ARG A 101 -21.93 -7.96 7.06
CA ARG A 101 -21.87 -6.97 8.15
C ARG A 101 -20.53 -6.23 8.17
N SER A 102 -19.43 -6.92 7.89
CA SER A 102 -18.12 -6.28 7.71
C SER A 102 -18.19 -5.25 6.58
N ASN A 103 -18.73 -5.58 5.40
CA ASN A 103 -18.87 -4.62 4.30
C ASN A 103 -19.72 -3.40 4.66
N HIS A 104 -20.80 -3.59 5.42
CA HIS A 104 -21.59 -2.46 5.91
C HIS A 104 -20.78 -1.55 6.84
N THR A 105 -20.04 -2.14 7.78
CA THR A 105 -19.15 -1.41 8.69
C THR A 105 -18.06 -0.64 7.92
N ILE A 106 -17.48 -1.27 6.89
CA ILE A 106 -16.47 -0.63 6.04
C ILE A 106 -17.07 0.58 5.31
N SER A 107 -18.28 0.45 4.77
CA SER A 107 -18.98 1.56 4.12
C SER A 107 -19.17 2.74 5.07
N GLU A 108 -19.70 2.50 6.27
CA GLU A 108 -19.92 3.55 7.28
C GLU A 108 -18.62 4.24 7.70
N LEU A 109 -17.54 3.46 7.89
CA LEU A 109 -16.23 4.00 8.24
C LEU A 109 -15.62 4.81 7.09
N LEU A 110 -15.75 4.35 5.84
CA LEU A 110 -15.26 5.05 4.66
C LEU A 110 -15.99 6.38 4.46
N ASP A 111 -17.32 6.39 4.62
CA ASP A 111 -18.11 7.62 4.54
C ASP A 111 -17.64 8.63 5.62
N GLY A 112 -17.39 8.16 6.84
CA GLY A 112 -16.83 9.00 7.91
C GLY A 112 -15.36 9.43 7.72
N ILE A 113 -14.57 8.73 6.88
CA ILE A 113 -13.20 9.11 6.48
C ILE A 113 -13.23 10.23 5.45
N VAL A 114 -14.15 10.13 4.49
CA VAL A 114 -14.39 11.15 3.46
C VAL A 114 -14.96 12.41 4.10
N GLU A 115 -15.88 12.28 5.06
CA GLU A 115 -16.60 13.41 5.63
C GLU A 115 -15.75 14.34 6.50
N THR A 116 -14.85 13.79 7.34
CA THR A 116 -14.06 14.55 8.32
C THR A 116 -12.63 14.03 8.43
N LYS A 117 -11.69 14.91 8.81
CA LYS A 117 -10.33 14.47 9.17
C LYS A 117 -10.18 14.05 10.62
N VAL A 118 -11.16 14.35 11.47
CA VAL A 118 -11.12 14.02 12.90
C VAL A 118 -11.35 12.52 13.09
N GLY A 119 -10.41 11.88 13.78
CA GLY A 119 -10.35 10.44 14.01
C GLY A 119 -10.30 9.67 12.68
N ARG A 120 -9.70 10.22 11.63
CA ARG A 120 -9.62 9.59 10.32
C ARG A 120 -8.69 8.39 10.37
N LEU A 121 -7.51 8.55 10.97
CA LEU A 121 -6.51 7.48 11.05
C LEU A 121 -7.05 6.30 11.86
N LYS A 122 -7.78 6.56 12.95
CA LYS A 122 -8.50 5.53 13.70
C LYS A 122 -9.56 4.77 12.88
N LYS A 123 -10.29 5.45 12.00
CA LYS A 123 -11.27 4.78 11.11
C LYS A 123 -10.56 3.94 10.06
N ILE A 124 -9.47 4.46 9.48
CA ILE A 124 -8.63 3.70 8.54
C ILE A 124 -8.10 2.44 9.23
N GLU A 125 -7.52 2.57 10.43
CA GLU A 125 -7.02 1.45 11.22
C GLU A 125 -8.10 0.38 11.46
N LYS A 126 -9.33 0.78 11.80
CA LYS A 126 -10.45 -0.16 11.98
C LYS A 126 -10.77 -0.96 10.72
N ILE A 127 -10.75 -0.32 9.55
CA ILE A 127 -10.95 -1.02 8.27
C ILE A 127 -9.77 -1.96 8.00
N CYS A 128 -8.54 -1.48 8.19
CA CYS A 128 -7.34 -2.26 7.89
C CYS A 128 -7.23 -3.52 8.75
N ARG A 129 -7.73 -3.49 10.00
CA ARG A 129 -7.80 -4.67 10.88
C ARG A 129 -8.74 -5.78 10.39
N LEU A 130 -9.62 -5.50 9.42
CA LEU A 130 -10.41 -6.52 8.73
C LEU A 130 -9.59 -7.25 7.65
N GLY A 131 -8.42 -6.72 7.26
CA GLY A 131 -7.52 -7.28 6.26
C GLY A 131 -8.21 -7.57 4.93
N TYR A 132 -8.04 -8.78 4.40
CA TYR A 132 -8.64 -9.19 3.13
C TYR A 132 -10.16 -9.12 3.08
N ASP A 133 -10.85 -9.10 4.23
CA ASP A 133 -12.29 -8.86 4.22
C ASP A 133 -12.64 -7.43 3.74
N ALA A 134 -11.74 -6.46 3.79
CA ALA A 134 -12.04 -5.14 3.22
C ALA A 134 -11.84 -5.07 1.70
N LYS A 135 -11.05 -5.97 1.12
CA LYS A 135 -10.50 -5.86 -0.25
C LYS A 135 -11.58 -5.79 -1.34
N ASP A 136 -12.54 -6.72 -1.34
CA ASP A 136 -13.63 -6.74 -2.34
C ASP A 136 -14.40 -5.41 -2.38
N PHE A 137 -14.77 -4.88 -1.22
CA PHE A 137 -15.50 -3.62 -1.13
C PHE A 137 -14.64 -2.43 -1.58
N LEU A 138 -13.39 -2.35 -1.09
CA LEU A 138 -12.49 -1.24 -1.40
C LEU A 138 -12.14 -1.18 -2.89
N LEU A 139 -11.90 -2.32 -3.55
CA LEU A 139 -11.65 -2.36 -5.00
C LEU A 139 -12.81 -1.78 -5.81
N VAL A 140 -14.06 -2.06 -5.42
CA VAL A 140 -15.24 -1.44 -6.04
C VAL A 140 -15.24 0.08 -5.83
N GLN A 141 -14.84 0.56 -4.65
CA GLN A 141 -14.78 1.99 -4.35
C GLN A 141 -13.62 2.71 -5.06
N CYS A 142 -12.48 2.05 -5.27
CA CYS A 142 -11.35 2.55 -6.06
C CYS A 142 -11.76 2.85 -7.51
N HIS A 143 -12.74 2.11 -8.04
CA HIS A 143 -13.26 2.27 -9.39
C HIS A 143 -14.69 2.82 -9.43
N ILE A 144 -15.13 3.51 -8.37
CA ILE A 144 -16.50 4.05 -8.35
C ILE A 144 -16.74 5.02 -9.51
N HIS A 145 -17.93 4.99 -10.09
CA HIS A 145 -18.30 5.79 -11.25
C HIS A 145 -18.21 7.31 -10.97
N GLU A 146 -17.88 8.10 -12.00
CA GLU A 146 -17.68 9.56 -11.92
C GLU A 146 -18.92 10.35 -11.48
N SER A 147 -20.10 9.73 -11.54
CA SER A 147 -21.34 10.31 -11.03
C SER A 147 -21.37 10.44 -9.50
N ALA A 148 -20.45 9.80 -8.78
CA ALA A 148 -20.36 9.93 -7.32
C ALA A 148 -19.94 11.36 -6.92
N SER A 149 -20.66 11.95 -5.96
CA SER A 149 -20.42 13.34 -5.52
C SER A 149 -19.04 13.56 -4.89
N ASP A 150 -18.42 12.49 -4.41
CA ASP A 150 -17.14 12.46 -3.70
C ASP A 150 -16.12 11.54 -4.36
N VAL A 151 -16.25 11.33 -5.69
CA VAL A 151 -15.44 10.38 -6.48
C VAL A 151 -13.93 10.46 -6.19
N LEU A 152 -13.32 11.65 -6.17
CA LEU A 152 -11.88 11.78 -5.95
C LEU A 152 -11.48 11.34 -4.55
N ALA A 153 -12.19 11.85 -3.53
CA ALA A 153 -11.91 11.51 -2.13
C ALA A 153 -12.12 10.03 -1.86
N ARG A 154 -13.24 9.47 -2.37
CA ARG A 154 -13.59 8.07 -2.19
C ARG A 154 -12.60 7.14 -2.85
N ARG A 155 -12.19 7.40 -4.11
CA ARG A 155 -11.15 6.62 -4.80
C ARG A 155 -9.81 6.71 -4.07
N TYR A 156 -9.41 7.91 -3.66
CA TYR A 156 -8.14 8.14 -2.95
C TYR A 156 -8.09 7.39 -1.61
N PHE A 157 -9.08 7.59 -0.74
CA PHE A 157 -9.06 6.94 0.57
C PHE A 157 -9.25 5.43 0.47
N SER A 158 -10.02 4.94 -0.50
CA SER A 158 -10.14 3.49 -0.73
C SER A 158 -8.79 2.88 -1.15
N ASN A 159 -8.06 3.54 -2.05
CA ASN A 159 -6.70 3.14 -2.43
C ASN A 159 -5.73 3.22 -1.25
N ALA A 160 -5.74 4.31 -0.48
CA ALA A 160 -4.86 4.47 0.68
C ALA A 160 -5.11 3.40 1.76
N ILE A 161 -6.37 3.05 2.02
CA ILE A 161 -6.74 1.97 2.94
C ILE A 161 -6.29 0.61 2.39
N LEU A 162 -6.49 0.37 1.08
CA LEU A 162 -6.07 -0.86 0.44
C LEU A 162 -4.55 -1.04 0.50
N ASP A 163 -3.80 0.03 0.23
CA ASP A 163 -2.34 0.05 0.38
C ASP A 163 -1.92 -0.19 1.83
N ASN A 164 -2.61 0.38 2.81
CA ASN A 164 -2.32 0.13 4.23
C ASN A 164 -2.58 -1.34 4.62
N ILE A 165 -3.62 -1.98 4.08
CA ILE A 165 -3.87 -3.42 4.23
C ILE A 165 -2.72 -4.23 3.61
N HIS A 166 -2.34 -3.91 2.37
CA HIS A 166 -1.23 -4.56 1.68
C HIS A 166 0.09 -4.45 2.46
N ARG A 167 0.41 -3.24 2.95
CA ARG A 167 1.57 -3.01 3.83
C ARG A 167 1.48 -3.83 5.11
N SER A 168 0.31 -3.90 5.75
CA SER A 168 0.14 -4.67 6.99
C SER A 168 0.49 -6.16 6.82
N ILE A 169 0.17 -6.73 5.65
CA ILE A 169 0.48 -8.11 5.29
C ILE A 169 1.97 -8.27 5.03
N ALA A 170 2.57 -7.36 4.25
CA ALA A 170 4.01 -7.35 3.99
C ALA A 170 4.85 -7.26 5.28
N LEU A 171 4.46 -6.39 6.21
CA LEU A 171 5.13 -6.25 7.50
C LEU A 171 4.96 -7.50 8.37
N GLU A 172 3.82 -8.20 8.28
CA GLU A 172 3.63 -9.48 8.95
C GLU A 172 4.58 -10.56 8.42
N GLU A 173 4.76 -10.65 7.09
CA GLU A 173 5.70 -11.58 6.47
C GLU A 173 7.15 -11.30 6.93
N TRP A 174 7.61 -10.05 6.91
CA TRP A 174 8.95 -9.70 7.39
C TRP A 174 9.10 -9.88 8.91
N SER A 175 8.06 -9.58 9.69
CA SER A 175 8.09 -9.79 11.13
C SER A 175 8.22 -11.27 11.48
N ARG A 176 7.50 -12.16 10.78
CA ARG A 176 7.65 -13.62 10.93
C ARG A 176 9.05 -14.05 10.47
N LEU A 177 9.54 -13.49 9.35
CA LEU A 177 10.87 -13.78 8.84
C LEU A 177 11.98 -13.52 9.87
N GLY A 178 11.91 -12.39 10.57
CA GLY A 178 12.90 -12.01 11.58
C GLY A 178 12.82 -12.77 12.91
N LEU A 179 11.70 -13.46 13.19
CA LEU A 179 11.50 -14.23 14.42
C LEU A 179 12.00 -15.67 14.30
N ASP A 180 11.87 -16.30 13.13
CA ASP A 180 12.29 -17.69 12.96
C ASP A 180 13.82 -17.80 12.88
N ARG A 181 14.40 -18.56 13.81
CA ARG A 181 15.85 -18.81 13.90
C ARG A 181 16.26 -20.22 13.49
N ASP A 182 15.32 -21.03 13.04
CA ASP A 182 15.52 -22.45 12.81
C ASP A 182 15.98 -22.76 11.38
N SER A 183 16.78 -23.82 11.24
CA SER A 183 17.15 -24.40 9.95
C SER A 183 15.90 -24.98 9.29
N LEU A 184 15.50 -24.42 8.16
CA LEU A 184 14.32 -24.85 7.42
C LEU A 184 14.67 -25.88 6.34
N SER A 185 13.66 -26.64 5.92
CA SER A 185 13.76 -27.39 4.67
C SER A 185 13.93 -26.42 3.49
N ALA A 186 14.54 -26.88 2.40
CA ALA A 186 14.70 -26.07 1.19
C ALA A 186 13.36 -25.56 0.63
N GLN A 187 12.31 -26.40 0.73
CA GLN A 187 10.97 -26.05 0.28
C GLN A 187 10.35 -24.92 1.11
N ASP A 188 10.48 -25.00 2.44
CA ASP A 188 9.99 -23.94 3.34
C ASP A 188 10.82 -22.65 3.18
N ALA A 189 12.14 -22.78 3.01
CA ALA A 189 13.03 -21.64 2.78
C ALA A 189 12.69 -20.91 1.47
N ALA A 190 12.43 -21.65 0.40
CA ALA A 190 12.00 -21.11 -0.89
C ALA A 190 10.63 -20.42 -0.79
N GLN A 191 9.64 -21.06 -0.15
CA GLN A 191 8.33 -20.44 0.05
C GLN A 191 8.42 -19.15 0.86
N ARG A 192 9.25 -19.12 1.90
CA ARG A 192 9.48 -17.91 2.71
C ARG A 192 10.23 -16.83 1.93
N LEU A 193 11.23 -17.22 1.12
CA LEU A 193 11.98 -16.30 0.27
C LEU A 193 11.04 -15.58 -0.69
N GLU A 194 10.21 -16.34 -1.39
CA GLU A 194 9.26 -15.80 -2.36
C GLU A 194 8.28 -14.81 -1.71
N ARG A 195 7.62 -15.20 -0.62
CA ARG A 195 6.69 -14.33 0.11
C ARG A 195 7.39 -13.08 0.65
N ALA A 196 8.61 -13.21 1.15
CA ALA A 196 9.37 -12.11 1.70
C ALA A 196 9.88 -11.13 0.64
N LEU A 197 10.18 -11.60 -0.58
CA LEU A 197 10.48 -10.73 -1.72
C LEU A 197 9.20 -10.10 -2.28
N GLY A 198 8.11 -10.85 -2.41
CA GLY A 198 6.80 -10.35 -2.83
C GLY A 198 6.20 -9.31 -1.87
N ALA A 199 6.64 -9.28 -0.61
CA ALA A 199 6.26 -8.24 0.34
C ALA A 199 6.68 -6.83 -0.09
N PHE A 200 7.72 -6.68 -0.93
CA PHE A 200 8.06 -5.39 -1.54
C PHE A 200 6.99 -4.94 -2.55
N ASP A 201 6.50 -5.85 -3.39
CA ASP A 201 5.45 -5.58 -4.38
C ASP A 201 4.16 -5.06 -3.73
N MET A 202 3.84 -5.51 -2.51
CA MET A 202 2.65 -5.07 -1.77
C MET A 202 2.64 -3.54 -1.48
N PHE A 203 3.80 -2.87 -1.50
CA PHE A 203 3.86 -1.40 -1.31
C PHE A 203 3.52 -0.60 -2.57
N VAL A 204 3.52 -1.24 -3.74
CA VAL A 204 3.28 -0.61 -5.05
C VAL A 204 2.10 -1.25 -5.81
N LEU A 205 1.33 -2.11 -5.12
CA LEU A 205 0.24 -2.86 -5.73
C LEU A 205 -1.00 -1.99 -6.01
N HIS A 206 -1.32 -1.02 -5.14
CA HIS A 206 -2.50 -0.14 -5.29
C HIS A 206 -3.81 -0.93 -5.47
N ASP A 207 -4.61 -0.60 -6.48
CA ASP A 207 -5.85 -1.29 -6.85
C ASP A 207 -5.65 -2.51 -7.76
N GLN A 208 -4.40 -2.91 -8.02
CA GLN A 208 -4.11 -4.00 -8.95
C GLN A 208 -4.46 -5.37 -8.34
N THR A 209 -4.90 -6.28 -9.21
CA THR A 209 -4.99 -7.71 -8.88
C THR A 209 -3.58 -8.28 -8.71
N GLY A 210 -3.41 -9.24 -7.79
CA GLY A 210 -2.13 -9.90 -7.59
C GLY A 210 -1.54 -9.67 -6.21
N ASP A 211 -2.05 -10.36 -5.18
CA ASP A 211 -1.42 -10.41 -3.85
C ASP A 211 -0.33 -11.49 -3.76
N LEU A 212 0.22 -11.73 -2.56
CA LEU A 212 1.29 -12.71 -2.36
C LEU A 212 0.94 -14.10 -2.89
N ASP A 213 -0.32 -14.52 -2.79
CA ASP A 213 -0.74 -15.86 -3.21
C ASP A 213 -0.88 -15.92 -4.75
N ASP A 214 -1.26 -14.81 -5.39
CA ASP A 214 -1.27 -14.68 -6.84
C ASP A 214 0.17 -14.65 -7.42
N ILE A 215 1.13 -13.98 -6.77
CA ILE A 215 2.56 -13.96 -7.17
C ILE A 215 3.12 -15.39 -7.18
N SER A 216 2.74 -16.21 -6.20
CA SER A 216 3.16 -17.62 -6.11
C SER A 216 2.68 -18.51 -7.26
N GLN A 217 1.68 -18.07 -8.03
CA GLN A 217 1.05 -18.83 -9.09
C GLN A 217 1.59 -18.50 -10.50
N MET A 218 2.51 -17.53 -10.63
CA MET A 218 2.88 -16.87 -11.90
C MET A 218 4.31 -17.17 -12.43
N LEU A 219 4.90 -18.33 -12.14
CA LEU A 219 6.30 -18.62 -12.51
C LEU A 219 6.40 -19.31 -13.89
N ASP A 220 7.04 -18.69 -14.91
CA ASP A 220 7.74 -19.33 -16.07
C ASP A 220 8.47 -18.27 -16.99
N ASP A 221 9.74 -18.55 -17.36
CA ASP A 221 10.69 -18.05 -18.42
C ASP A 221 11.10 -16.55 -18.60
N THR A 222 12.42 -16.20 -18.63
CA THR A 222 12.93 -14.77 -18.68
C THR A 222 14.33 -14.54 -19.31
N GLU A 223 14.57 -13.43 -20.05
CA GLU A 223 15.90 -12.86 -20.47
C GLU A 223 15.95 -11.30 -20.39
N GLN A 224 17.12 -10.69 -20.67
CA GLN A 224 17.77 -9.50 -20.03
C GLN A 224 17.34 -8.05 -20.39
N ASN A 225 17.37 -7.11 -19.40
CA ASN A 225 18.22 -5.87 -19.30
C ASN A 225 17.98 -5.01 -18.00
N TYR A 226 18.65 -3.85 -17.89
CA TYR A 226 19.46 -3.28 -16.78
C TYR A 226 18.76 -2.44 -15.66
N ARG A 227 19.10 -2.71 -14.37
CA ARG A 227 18.90 -1.92 -13.12
C ARG A 227 17.88 -0.75 -13.15
N ASN A 228 16.59 -1.08 -13.13
CA ASN A 228 15.51 -0.14 -12.78
C ASN A 228 14.74 -0.61 -11.54
N LEU A 229 13.79 0.20 -11.07
CA LEU A 229 13.01 -0.11 -9.87
C LEU A 229 12.16 -1.38 -10.06
N ARG A 230 11.56 -1.56 -11.24
CA ARG A 230 10.73 -2.72 -11.61
C ARG A 230 11.47 -4.03 -11.41
N ASN A 231 12.72 -4.10 -11.87
CA ASN A 231 13.54 -5.31 -11.83
C ASN A 231 13.94 -5.74 -10.41
N CYS A 232 13.75 -4.88 -9.39
CA CYS A 232 13.97 -5.21 -7.98
C CYS A 232 12.76 -5.92 -7.33
N LEU A 233 11.61 -5.97 -8.01
CA LEU A 233 10.33 -6.43 -7.48
C LEU A 233 9.94 -7.74 -8.18
N ILE A 234 9.79 -8.82 -7.40
CA ILE A 234 9.58 -10.17 -7.96
C ILE A 234 8.23 -10.27 -8.68
N GLY A 235 7.18 -9.65 -8.15
CA GLY A 235 5.86 -9.65 -8.79
C GLY A 235 5.82 -8.82 -10.07
N GLN A 236 6.60 -7.74 -10.16
CA GLN A 236 6.75 -6.98 -11.41
C GLN A 236 7.51 -7.80 -12.47
N ALA A 237 8.62 -8.44 -12.09
CA ALA A 237 9.38 -9.31 -12.99
C ALA A 237 8.51 -10.45 -13.54
N LEU A 238 7.69 -11.08 -12.71
CA LEU A 238 6.79 -12.16 -13.17
C LEU A 238 5.62 -11.70 -14.05
N ARG A 239 5.28 -10.40 -14.06
CA ARG A 239 4.15 -9.87 -14.85
C ARG A 239 4.57 -9.15 -16.12
N TYR A 240 5.82 -8.71 -16.19
CA TYR A 240 6.35 -8.04 -17.36
C TYR A 240 6.62 -9.05 -18.48
N GLU A 241 6.33 -8.71 -19.73
CA GLU A 241 6.33 -9.66 -20.86
C GLU A 241 7.71 -10.28 -21.13
N GLU A 242 8.78 -9.53 -20.93
CA GLU A 242 10.17 -10.02 -21.11
C GLU A 242 10.75 -10.54 -19.78
N HIS A 243 10.01 -10.37 -18.69
CA HIS A 243 10.36 -10.78 -17.34
C HIS A 243 11.74 -10.33 -16.82
N GLU A 244 12.23 -9.20 -17.32
CA GLU A 244 13.49 -8.60 -16.90
C GLU A 244 13.58 -8.43 -15.38
N SER A 245 14.72 -8.80 -14.80
CA SER A 245 14.94 -8.73 -13.35
C SER A 245 16.39 -8.36 -13.03
N ILE A 246 16.78 -8.33 -11.75
CA ILE A 246 18.18 -8.28 -11.33
C ILE A 246 18.67 -9.69 -10.99
N PRO A 247 19.99 -9.96 -10.96
CA PRO A 247 20.50 -11.31 -10.67
C PRO A 247 19.94 -11.95 -9.40
N LEU A 248 19.70 -11.13 -8.37
CA LEU A 248 19.06 -11.56 -7.14
C LEU A 248 17.66 -12.13 -7.37
N ILE A 249 16.84 -11.44 -8.16
CA ILE A 249 15.45 -11.83 -8.39
C ILE A 249 15.40 -13.06 -9.31
N SER A 250 16.18 -13.13 -10.39
CA SER A 250 16.27 -14.34 -11.22
C SER A 250 16.73 -15.57 -10.43
N SER A 251 17.78 -15.44 -9.61
CA SER A 251 18.24 -16.54 -8.76
C SER A 251 17.21 -16.95 -7.70
N ALA A 252 16.45 -16.00 -7.15
CA ALA A 252 15.36 -16.31 -6.23
C ALA A 252 14.21 -17.04 -6.94
N ILE A 253 13.79 -16.58 -8.12
CA ILE A 253 12.75 -17.22 -8.95
C ILE A 253 13.16 -18.66 -9.26
N PHE A 254 14.41 -18.88 -9.71
CA PHE A 254 14.94 -20.21 -9.98
C PHE A 254 14.87 -21.13 -8.76
N CYS A 255 15.37 -20.69 -7.60
CA CYS A 255 15.32 -21.50 -6.38
C CYS A 255 13.88 -21.83 -5.96
N CYS A 256 12.95 -20.89 -6.13
CA CYS A 256 11.54 -21.08 -5.84
C CYS A 256 10.86 -22.09 -6.78
N LEU A 257 11.24 -22.10 -8.06
CA LEU A 257 10.79 -23.08 -9.05
C LEU A 257 11.39 -24.46 -8.78
N ALA A 258 12.70 -24.54 -8.58
CA ALA A 258 13.41 -25.77 -8.29
C ALA A 258 12.85 -26.47 -7.03
N ALA A 259 12.57 -25.71 -5.97
CA ALA A 259 11.94 -26.22 -4.76
C ALA A 259 10.54 -26.81 -5.00
N ARG A 260 9.73 -26.20 -5.88
CA ARG A 260 8.41 -26.75 -6.26
C ARG A 260 8.53 -28.07 -7.04
N LEU A 261 9.63 -28.26 -7.77
CA LEU A 261 9.96 -29.49 -8.47
C LEU A 261 10.60 -30.56 -7.55
N GLY A 262 10.78 -30.25 -6.26
CA GLY A 262 11.39 -31.15 -5.28
C GLY A 262 12.92 -31.18 -5.31
N LEU A 263 13.55 -30.21 -5.99
CA LEU A 263 15.00 -30.03 -5.97
C LEU A 263 15.41 -29.20 -4.74
N ASN A 264 16.58 -29.51 -4.18
CA ASN A 264 17.17 -28.68 -3.12
C ASN A 264 17.97 -27.55 -3.77
N ALA A 265 17.38 -26.36 -3.86
CA ALA A 265 18.04 -25.19 -4.42
C ALA A 265 17.98 -23.99 -3.46
N GLU A 266 19.12 -23.33 -3.28
CA GLU A 266 19.26 -22.21 -2.35
C GLU A 266 20.06 -21.06 -2.97
N CYS A 267 19.79 -19.82 -2.56
CA CYS A 267 20.51 -18.65 -3.05
C CYS A 267 21.90 -18.51 -2.39
N CYS A 268 22.87 -18.04 -3.15
CA CYS A 268 24.23 -17.77 -2.72
C CYS A 268 24.60 -16.30 -2.93
N ALA A 269 24.91 -15.59 -1.83
CA ALA A 269 25.13 -14.14 -1.85
C ALA A 269 26.59 -13.78 -2.15
N PHE A 270 26.98 -13.88 -3.42
CA PHE A 270 28.32 -13.48 -3.87
C PHE A 270 28.46 -11.94 -3.95
N PRO A 271 29.66 -11.34 -3.80
CA PRO A 271 29.81 -9.89 -4.01
C PRO A 271 29.33 -9.45 -5.40
N ASN A 272 28.51 -8.39 -5.45
CA ASN A 272 27.92 -7.82 -6.67
C ASN A 272 27.01 -8.73 -7.53
N HIS A 273 26.82 -10.00 -7.15
CA HIS A 273 25.97 -10.96 -7.87
C HIS A 273 25.22 -11.90 -6.91
N VAL A 274 24.27 -12.68 -7.40
CA VAL A 274 23.63 -13.76 -6.62
C VAL A 274 23.53 -14.97 -7.53
N TYR A 275 24.07 -16.10 -7.08
CA TYR A 275 23.98 -17.37 -7.79
C TYR A 275 22.94 -18.28 -7.12
N ALA A 276 22.49 -19.31 -7.83
CA ALA A 276 21.74 -20.42 -7.25
C ALA A 276 22.68 -21.60 -7.02
N ILE A 277 22.52 -22.29 -5.89
CA ILE A 277 23.20 -23.55 -5.60
C ILE A 277 22.16 -24.65 -5.62
N VAL A 278 22.37 -25.69 -6.42
CA VAL A 278 21.53 -26.90 -6.40
C VAL A 278 22.32 -28.02 -5.74
N PHE A 279 21.73 -28.64 -4.73
CA PHE A 279 22.33 -29.72 -3.97
C PHE A 279 21.76 -31.08 -4.40
N ALA A 280 22.63 -32.08 -4.47
CA ALA A 280 22.23 -33.47 -4.64
C ALA A 280 21.43 -33.97 -3.43
N GLN A 281 20.58 -34.98 -3.65
CA GLN A 281 19.87 -35.65 -2.56
C GLN A 281 20.84 -36.39 -1.66
N SER A 282 20.51 -36.50 -0.36
CA SER A 282 21.38 -37.19 0.60
C SER A 282 21.63 -38.64 0.18
N GLY A 283 22.90 -39.02 0.04
CA GLY A 283 23.33 -40.35 -0.41
C GLY A 283 23.44 -40.50 -1.94
N TYR A 284 23.24 -39.44 -2.70
CA TYR A 284 23.36 -39.43 -4.17
C TYR A 284 24.31 -38.30 -4.64
N THR A 285 24.93 -38.50 -5.81
CA THR A 285 25.61 -37.45 -6.58
C THR A 285 24.61 -36.65 -7.41
N LEU A 286 25.04 -35.53 -8.01
CA LEU A 286 24.21 -34.78 -8.95
C LEU A 286 23.80 -35.60 -10.19
N ASP A 287 24.63 -36.57 -10.58
CA ASP A 287 24.36 -37.50 -11.69
C ASP A 287 23.40 -38.66 -11.29
N GLY A 288 23.00 -38.74 -10.01
CA GLY A 288 22.12 -39.78 -9.50
C GLY A 288 22.82 -41.09 -9.11
N ASP A 289 24.15 -41.11 -9.08
CA ASP A 289 24.92 -42.24 -8.56
C ASP A 289 24.86 -42.27 -7.03
N VAL A 290 24.92 -43.47 -6.45
CA VAL A 290 24.90 -43.64 -4.99
C VAL A 290 26.27 -43.29 -4.41
N ASP A 291 26.31 -42.28 -3.53
CA ASP A 291 27.50 -41.89 -2.79
C ASP A 291 27.22 -41.87 -1.27
N CYS A 292 27.44 -43.04 -0.64
CA CYS A 292 27.21 -43.23 0.79
C CYS A 292 28.32 -42.65 1.68
N TYR A 293 29.43 -42.16 1.11
CA TYR A 293 30.63 -41.79 1.86
C TYR A 293 30.79 -40.27 2.01
N ARG A 294 29.99 -39.47 1.29
CA ARG A 294 30.01 -38.01 1.38
C ARG A 294 29.20 -37.51 2.58
N GLU A 295 29.87 -36.79 3.49
CA GLU A 295 29.22 -36.15 4.63
C GLU A 295 28.43 -34.89 4.23
N GLN A 296 28.84 -34.21 3.15
CA GLN A 296 28.17 -33.03 2.62
C GLN A 296 27.62 -33.32 1.21
N PRO A 297 26.39 -32.88 0.91
CA PRO A 297 25.81 -33.05 -0.41
C PRO A 297 26.63 -32.30 -1.46
N GLU A 298 26.77 -32.93 -2.63
CA GLU A 298 27.36 -32.27 -3.80
C GLU A 298 26.52 -31.06 -4.20
N GLY A 299 27.18 -29.95 -4.54
CA GLY A 299 26.50 -28.73 -4.98
C GLY A 299 27.03 -28.27 -6.34
N MET A 300 26.12 -27.83 -7.21
CA MET A 300 26.44 -27.14 -8.46
C MET A 300 26.00 -25.67 -8.39
N TYR A 301 26.79 -24.77 -8.97
CA TYR A 301 26.46 -23.35 -9.04
C TYR A 301 25.85 -23.01 -10.40
N LEU A 302 24.78 -22.21 -10.39
CA LEU A 302 24.08 -21.74 -11.57
C LEU A 302 23.96 -20.21 -11.52
N ASP A 303 23.94 -19.60 -12.70
CA ASP A 303 23.61 -18.19 -12.88
C ASP A 303 22.34 -18.03 -13.72
N PRO A 304 21.14 -18.17 -13.13
CA PRO A 304 19.86 -18.03 -13.83
C PRO A 304 19.63 -16.66 -14.47
N TYR A 305 20.50 -15.69 -14.22
CA TYR A 305 20.39 -14.35 -14.79
C TYR A 305 21.08 -14.21 -16.15
N GLY A 306 22.19 -14.91 -16.38
CA GLY A 306 23.07 -14.59 -17.50
C GLY A 306 23.80 -15.76 -18.14
N LEU A 307 23.74 -16.98 -17.58
CA LEU A 307 24.44 -18.14 -18.12
C LEU A 307 23.52 -19.37 -18.14
N ASP A 308 23.50 -20.06 -19.27
CA ASP A 308 22.74 -21.30 -19.43
C ASP A 308 23.43 -22.53 -18.85
N ASN A 309 24.74 -22.44 -18.58
CA ASN A 309 25.58 -23.55 -18.14
C ASN A 309 25.99 -23.42 -16.68
N GLU A 310 26.42 -24.55 -16.09
CA GLU A 310 27.02 -24.56 -14.75
C GLU A 310 28.18 -23.56 -14.66
N VAL A 311 28.22 -22.83 -13.54
CA VAL A 311 29.32 -21.93 -13.18
C VAL A 311 30.35 -22.72 -12.38
N PRO A 312 31.54 -23.00 -12.93
CA PRO A 312 32.55 -23.77 -12.21
C PRO A 312 32.96 -23.07 -10.91
N ALA A 313 33.04 -23.82 -9.81
CA ALA A 313 33.48 -23.26 -8.53
C ALA A 313 34.86 -22.58 -8.63
N SER A 314 35.75 -23.08 -9.50
CA SER A 314 37.06 -22.46 -9.77
C SER A 314 36.95 -21.01 -10.24
N ASP A 315 35.94 -20.71 -11.05
CA ASP A 315 35.77 -19.38 -11.65
C ASP A 315 35.32 -18.38 -10.59
N LEU A 316 34.43 -18.82 -9.69
CA LEU A 316 34.03 -18.05 -8.51
C LEU A 316 35.20 -17.80 -7.55
N HIS A 317 36.08 -18.78 -7.34
CA HIS A 317 37.29 -18.59 -6.52
C HIS A 317 38.24 -17.55 -7.14
N ASN A 318 38.42 -17.59 -8.47
CA ASN A 318 39.24 -16.62 -9.19
C ASN A 318 38.64 -15.21 -9.08
N LEU A 319 37.32 -15.07 -9.23
CA LEU A 319 36.62 -13.79 -9.05
C LEU A 319 36.83 -13.21 -7.64
N LEU A 320 36.76 -14.01 -6.57
CA LEU A 320 37.04 -13.52 -5.21
C LEU A 320 38.49 -13.09 -5.02
N ALA A 321 39.44 -13.83 -5.62
CA ALA A 321 40.86 -13.50 -5.56
C ALA A 321 41.13 -12.13 -6.21
N ASP A 322 40.46 -11.83 -7.33
CA ASP A 322 40.57 -10.55 -8.03
C ASP A 322 40.04 -9.37 -7.21
N TYR A 323 39.05 -9.60 -6.34
CA TYR A 323 38.53 -8.60 -5.41
C TYR A 323 39.39 -8.41 -4.14
N ALA A 324 40.53 -9.09 -4.02
CA ALA A 324 41.49 -8.98 -2.92
C ALA A 324 40.90 -9.27 -1.51
N TRP A 325 39.90 -10.16 -1.42
CA TRP A 325 39.33 -10.59 -0.12
C TRP A 325 40.30 -11.56 0.58
N GLN A 326 40.81 -11.16 1.75
CA GLN A 326 41.80 -11.93 2.52
C GLN A 326 41.21 -12.68 3.73
N THR A 327 39.88 -12.66 3.91
CA THR A 327 39.18 -13.28 5.05
C THR A 327 38.24 -14.39 4.57
N SER A 328 37.97 -15.38 5.45
CA SER A 328 37.23 -16.63 5.19
C SER A 328 36.31 -16.62 3.95
N THR A 329 36.82 -17.14 2.84
CA THR A 329 36.12 -17.19 1.54
C THR A 329 34.93 -18.13 1.57
N ASP A 330 34.96 -19.16 2.42
CA ASP A 330 33.95 -20.22 2.51
C ASP A 330 32.54 -19.69 2.78
N ALA A 331 32.42 -18.55 3.47
CA ALA A 331 31.13 -17.92 3.75
C ALA A 331 30.43 -17.38 2.48
N PHE A 332 31.18 -17.05 1.42
CA PHE A 332 30.62 -16.58 0.15
C PHE A 332 30.15 -17.71 -0.78
N PHE A 333 30.58 -18.94 -0.50
CA PHE A 333 30.17 -20.14 -1.21
C PHE A 333 29.01 -20.87 -0.54
N ALA A 334 28.69 -20.49 0.70
CA ALA A 334 27.59 -21.07 1.46
C ALA A 334 26.23 -20.51 1.00
N PRO A 335 25.17 -21.33 1.07
CA PRO A 335 23.81 -20.83 0.89
C PRO A 335 23.50 -19.80 1.97
N VAL A 336 22.67 -18.82 1.61
CA VAL A 336 22.28 -17.74 2.51
C VAL A 336 20.81 -17.78 2.89
N PRO A 337 20.47 -17.39 4.13
CA PRO A 337 19.09 -17.35 4.56
C PRO A 337 18.29 -16.28 3.80
N PRO A 338 16.96 -16.44 3.65
CA PRO A 338 16.11 -15.50 2.91
C PRO A 338 16.21 -14.04 3.40
N ILE A 339 16.46 -13.83 4.70
CA ILE A 339 16.66 -12.49 5.28
C ILE A 339 17.78 -11.71 4.58
N THR A 340 18.85 -12.39 4.16
CA THR A 340 19.97 -11.77 3.42
C THR A 340 19.51 -11.29 2.04
N MET A 341 18.67 -12.06 1.35
CA MET A 341 18.12 -11.68 0.04
C MET A 341 17.18 -10.47 0.16
N VAL A 342 16.34 -10.42 1.19
CA VAL A 342 15.45 -9.28 1.45
C VAL A 342 16.25 -8.01 1.74
N LEU A 343 17.28 -8.09 2.58
CA LEU A 343 18.14 -6.94 2.91
C LEU A 343 18.95 -6.45 1.69
N ARG A 344 19.42 -7.36 0.83
CA ARG A 344 20.07 -7.00 -0.44
C ARG A 344 19.10 -6.33 -1.40
N THR A 345 17.86 -6.82 -1.49
CA THR A 345 16.80 -6.20 -2.30
C THR A 345 16.48 -4.79 -1.82
N ALA A 346 16.34 -4.59 -0.51
CA ALA A 346 16.18 -3.26 0.08
C ALA A 346 17.34 -2.32 -0.27
N GLN A 347 18.58 -2.83 -0.31
CA GLN A 347 19.74 -2.03 -0.71
C GLN A 347 19.72 -1.69 -2.21
N ASN A 348 19.29 -2.61 -3.07
CA ASN A 348 19.12 -2.33 -4.51
C ASN A 348 18.07 -1.24 -4.74
N ILE A 349 16.92 -1.31 -4.06
CA ILE A 349 15.87 -0.27 -4.13
C ILE A 349 16.43 1.09 -3.70
N LYS A 350 17.16 1.15 -2.57
CA LYS A 350 17.78 2.41 -2.09
C LYS A 350 18.81 2.95 -3.07
N ALA A 351 19.62 2.09 -3.69
CA ALA A 351 20.59 2.50 -4.69
C ALA A 351 19.91 3.07 -5.94
N THR A 352 18.82 2.43 -6.42
CA THR A 352 18.00 2.95 -7.52
C THR A 352 17.40 4.31 -7.18
N PHE A 353 16.86 4.48 -5.96
CA PHE A 353 16.34 5.77 -5.49
C PHE A 353 17.41 6.87 -5.49
N LEU A 354 18.59 6.59 -4.92
CA LEU A 354 19.71 7.54 -4.92
C LEU A 354 20.13 7.91 -6.34
N ARG A 355 20.13 6.94 -7.26
CA ARG A 355 20.45 7.18 -8.66
C ARG A 355 19.43 8.10 -9.35
N ILE A 356 18.14 7.92 -9.07
CA ILE A 356 17.08 8.81 -9.57
C ILE A 356 17.29 10.22 -9.03
N LEU A 357 17.61 10.37 -7.74
CA LEU A 357 17.90 11.67 -7.13
C LEU A 357 19.14 12.35 -7.70
N GLU A 358 20.19 11.60 -8.02
CA GLU A 358 21.41 12.12 -8.66
C GLU A 358 21.13 12.65 -10.07
N LEU A 359 20.31 11.93 -10.84
CA LEU A 359 20.02 12.27 -12.24
C LEU A 359 18.95 13.36 -12.39
N GLN A 360 18.05 13.51 -11.41
CA GLN A 360 16.99 14.52 -11.41
C GLN A 360 16.21 14.55 -12.74
N GLY A 361 16.19 15.70 -13.44
CA GLY A 361 15.47 15.88 -14.70
C GLY A 361 16.06 15.12 -15.90
N ASP A 362 17.28 14.58 -15.76
CA ASP A 362 17.95 13.77 -16.79
C ASP A 362 17.72 12.26 -16.59
N ALA A 363 16.94 11.87 -15.57
CA ALA A 363 16.63 10.47 -15.30
C ALA A 363 15.76 9.88 -16.42
N HIS A 364 16.16 8.73 -16.97
CA HIS A 364 15.33 8.01 -17.93
C HIS A 364 14.05 7.51 -17.24
N PRO A 365 12.85 7.66 -17.84
CA PRO A 365 11.59 7.27 -17.23
C PRO A 365 11.55 5.80 -16.76
N GLU A 366 12.19 4.91 -17.51
CA GLU A 366 12.28 3.47 -17.18
C GLU A 366 12.90 3.20 -15.81
N LEU A 367 13.73 4.09 -15.25
CA LEU A 367 14.34 3.91 -13.93
C LEU A 367 13.29 3.82 -12.81
N SER A 368 12.20 4.58 -12.94
CA SER A 368 11.12 4.69 -11.95
C SER A 368 9.83 3.99 -12.39
N GLN A 369 9.71 3.67 -13.67
CA GLN A 369 8.48 3.14 -14.26
C GLN A 369 8.18 1.72 -13.75
N LEU A 370 6.97 1.55 -13.23
CA LEU A 370 6.39 0.25 -12.94
C LEU A 370 5.28 -0.06 -13.95
N LEU A 371 4.71 -1.27 -13.92
CA LEU A 371 3.63 -1.66 -14.83
C LEU A 371 2.41 -0.73 -14.76
N ARG A 372 2.13 -0.15 -13.58
CA ARG A 372 1.05 0.83 -13.36
C ARG A 372 1.40 1.75 -12.17
N GLY A 373 0.54 2.75 -11.96
CA GLY A 373 0.69 3.72 -10.88
C GLY A 373 1.46 4.96 -11.33
N ASN A 374 1.67 5.88 -10.39
CA ASN A 374 2.46 7.09 -10.64
C ASN A 374 3.92 6.82 -10.27
N ASP A 375 4.84 7.03 -11.21
CA ASP A 375 6.26 6.70 -11.05
C ASP A 375 6.89 7.34 -9.80
N ALA A 376 6.62 8.62 -9.53
CA ALA A 376 7.17 9.30 -8.37
C ALA A 376 6.65 8.70 -7.05
N MET A 377 5.35 8.40 -6.98
CA MET A 377 4.75 7.75 -5.82
C MET A 377 5.26 6.32 -5.63
N ASN A 378 5.43 5.58 -6.72
CA ASN A 378 5.96 4.21 -6.73
C ASN A 378 7.38 4.17 -6.18
N VAL A 379 8.24 5.09 -6.61
CA VAL A 379 9.61 5.24 -6.12
C VAL A 379 9.63 5.54 -4.63
N ASP A 380 8.79 6.45 -4.16
CA ASP A 380 8.67 6.81 -2.74
C ASP A 380 8.16 5.63 -1.89
N ALA A 381 7.17 4.88 -2.40
CA ALA A 381 6.61 3.71 -1.74
C ALA A 381 7.61 2.54 -1.69
N ALA A 382 8.35 2.31 -2.76
CA ALA A 382 9.40 1.29 -2.79
C ALA A 382 10.54 1.65 -1.81
N LEU A 383 10.97 2.91 -1.75
CA LEU A 383 11.93 3.32 -0.72
C LEU A 383 11.39 3.09 0.69
N TYR A 384 10.12 3.44 0.93
CA TYR A 384 9.47 3.24 2.22
C TYR A 384 9.45 1.76 2.63
N SER A 385 9.18 0.86 1.68
CA SER A 385 9.25 -0.59 1.89
C SER A 385 10.67 -1.08 2.25
N ALA A 386 11.70 -0.53 1.60
CA ALA A 386 13.10 -0.81 1.90
C ALA A 386 13.52 -0.33 3.29
N MET A 387 12.95 0.78 3.78
CA MET A 387 13.20 1.26 5.14
C MET A 387 12.55 0.34 6.18
N TRP A 388 11.30 -0.07 5.95
CA TRP A 388 10.57 -1.01 6.80
C TRP A 388 11.29 -2.34 6.94
N SER A 389 11.61 -3.01 5.82
CA SER A 389 12.30 -4.30 5.85
C SER A 389 13.66 -4.21 6.53
N SER A 390 14.41 -3.12 6.29
CA SER A 390 15.68 -2.87 6.97
C SER A 390 15.51 -2.75 8.50
N LEU A 391 14.47 -2.09 8.99
CA LEU A 391 14.23 -1.92 10.43
C LEU A 391 13.76 -3.22 11.10
N LEU A 392 12.86 -3.96 10.45
CA LEU A 392 12.29 -5.20 10.99
C LEU A 392 13.29 -6.36 11.02
N LEU A 393 14.18 -6.42 10.02
CA LEU A 393 15.10 -7.54 9.81
C LEU A 393 16.51 -7.28 10.35
N THR A 394 16.76 -6.12 10.96
CA THR A 394 18.03 -5.85 11.64
C THR A 394 17.83 -5.68 13.14
N PRO A 395 18.73 -6.22 13.98
CA PRO A 395 18.61 -6.08 15.42
C PRO A 395 18.64 -4.61 15.88
N PRO A 396 17.76 -4.18 16.81
CA PRO A 396 17.67 -2.79 17.29
C PRO A 396 18.74 -2.42 18.33
N ASN A 397 19.87 -3.13 18.34
CA ASN A 397 20.95 -2.98 19.32
C ASN A 397 22.10 -2.08 18.85
N THR A 398 22.07 -1.58 17.61
CA THR A 398 23.13 -0.73 17.05
C THR A 398 22.77 0.76 17.06
N PHE A 399 23.72 1.65 16.76
CA PHE A 399 23.46 3.08 16.61
C PHE A 399 22.81 3.37 15.25
N GLU A 400 23.24 2.66 14.22
CA GLU A 400 22.74 2.74 12.85
C GLU A 400 21.25 2.41 12.79
N TRP A 401 20.78 1.48 13.63
CA TRP A 401 19.34 1.17 13.70
C TRP A 401 18.53 2.36 14.23
N ASN A 402 19.01 3.06 15.26
CA ASN A 402 18.32 4.23 15.81
C ASN A 402 18.27 5.39 14.81
N ASP A 403 19.35 5.62 14.06
CA ASP A 403 19.41 6.65 13.02
C ASP A 403 18.43 6.35 11.87
N ARG A 404 18.36 5.08 11.45
CA ARG A 404 17.35 4.59 10.50
C ARG A 404 15.93 4.80 11.03
N LEU A 405 15.68 4.51 12.32
CA LEU A 405 14.36 4.71 12.94
C LEU A 405 13.99 6.20 12.95
N ALA A 406 14.91 7.10 13.30
CA ALA A 406 14.65 8.54 13.31
C ALA A 406 14.30 9.07 11.92
N SER A 407 15.09 8.69 10.91
CA SER A 407 14.83 9.03 9.51
C SER A 407 13.49 8.46 9.03
N PHE A 408 13.17 7.22 9.44
CA PHE A 408 11.90 6.57 9.14
C PHE A 408 10.72 7.30 9.76
N LEU A 409 10.74 7.59 11.06
CA LEU A 409 9.63 8.23 11.76
C LEU A 409 9.36 9.66 11.25
N HIS A 410 10.41 10.37 10.86
CA HIS A 410 10.26 11.68 10.21
C HIS A 410 9.52 11.56 8.86
N ARG A 411 9.95 10.65 7.98
CA ARG A 411 9.35 10.45 6.65
C ARG A 411 7.92 9.90 6.73
N PHE A 412 7.67 8.92 7.60
CA PHE A 412 6.34 8.32 7.79
C PHE A 412 5.29 9.38 8.16
N ALA A 413 5.63 10.32 9.05
CA ALA A 413 4.69 11.31 9.56
C ALA A 413 4.17 12.27 8.46
N GLY A 414 5.00 12.58 7.45
CA GLY A 414 4.61 13.44 6.34
C GLY A 414 3.82 12.71 5.24
N SER A 415 4.21 11.47 4.94
CA SER A 415 3.76 10.78 3.74
C SER A 415 2.71 9.68 4.00
N TRP A 416 2.85 8.91 5.10
CA TRP A 416 1.99 7.76 5.43
C TRP A 416 1.49 7.78 6.89
N PRO A 417 0.87 8.87 7.37
CA PRO A 417 0.38 8.95 8.75
C PRO A 417 -0.61 7.82 9.12
N GLU A 418 -1.32 7.26 8.14
CA GLU A 418 -2.21 6.10 8.31
C GLU A 418 -1.50 4.84 8.82
N ASP A 419 -0.18 4.74 8.65
CA ASP A 419 0.62 3.60 9.13
C ASP A 419 1.00 3.71 10.62
N ALA A 420 0.52 4.74 11.33
CA ALA A 420 0.85 4.95 12.74
C ALA A 420 0.58 3.72 13.63
N TRP A 421 -0.47 2.96 13.31
CA TRP A 421 -0.81 1.72 14.02
C TRP A 421 0.12 0.55 13.69
N LEU A 422 0.70 0.52 12.49
CA LEU A 422 1.73 -0.45 12.09
C LEU A 422 3.05 -0.15 12.81
N VAL A 423 3.43 1.13 12.87
CA VAL A 423 4.60 1.60 13.62
C VAL A 423 4.49 1.17 15.09
N GLU A 424 3.32 1.39 15.69
CA GLU A 424 3.02 0.98 17.07
C GLU A 424 3.03 -0.55 17.24
N LYS A 425 2.47 -1.31 16.28
CA LYS A 425 2.40 -2.76 16.36
C LYS A 425 3.78 -3.43 16.27
N TYR A 426 4.63 -2.98 15.36
CA TYR A 426 5.87 -3.69 15.02
C TYR A 426 7.14 -3.03 15.59
N LEU A 427 7.31 -1.71 15.45
CA LEU A 427 8.56 -1.04 15.83
C LEU A 427 8.61 -0.69 17.31
N TRP A 428 7.48 -0.34 17.93
CA TRP A 428 7.44 0.05 19.34
C TRP A 428 7.87 -1.09 20.28
N PRO A 429 7.42 -2.36 20.12
CA PRO A 429 7.92 -3.47 20.92
C PRO A 429 9.43 -3.73 20.72
N MET A 430 9.92 -3.67 19.47
CA MET A 430 11.34 -3.85 19.15
C MET A 430 12.22 -2.78 19.78
N TYR A 431 11.78 -1.52 19.74
CA TYR A 431 12.47 -0.41 20.39
C TYR A 431 12.54 -0.63 21.91
N ASN A 432 11.41 -0.96 22.54
CA ASN A 432 11.35 -1.10 23.99
C ASN A 432 12.04 -2.35 24.55
N SER A 433 12.15 -3.43 23.79
CA SER A 433 12.84 -4.64 24.25
C SER A 433 14.36 -4.41 24.47
N PHE A 434 14.95 -3.37 23.88
CA PHE A 434 16.37 -3.04 24.02
C PHE A 434 16.65 -1.73 24.78
N THR A 435 15.65 -0.87 25.02
CA THR A 435 15.83 0.38 25.79
C THR A 435 16.13 0.13 27.27
N ALA A 436 15.58 -0.94 27.86
CA ALA A 436 15.87 -1.34 29.25
C ALA A 436 17.36 -1.63 29.49
N LEU A 437 18.08 -2.08 28.45
CA LEU A 437 19.53 -2.32 28.45
C LEU A 437 20.36 -1.03 28.19
N ARG A 438 19.73 0.04 27.68
CA ARG A 438 20.37 1.30 27.29
C ARG A 438 20.21 2.45 28.29
N HIS A 439 19.53 2.26 29.43
CA HIS A 439 19.23 3.31 30.41
C HIS A 439 20.46 4.07 30.98
N GLY A 440 21.68 3.57 30.79
CA GLY A 440 22.92 4.31 31.12
C GLY A 440 23.43 5.28 30.06
N PHE A 441 23.12 5.06 28.77
CA PHE A 441 23.71 5.82 27.64
C PHE A 441 22.69 6.61 26.81
N ALA A 442 21.40 6.24 26.87
CA ALA A 442 20.34 6.80 26.01
C ALA A 442 20.11 8.33 26.18
N ARG A 443 20.46 8.92 27.33
CA ARG A 443 20.31 10.38 27.54
C ARG A 443 21.29 11.24 26.74
N HIS A 444 22.32 10.64 26.12
CA HIS A 444 23.31 11.34 25.29
C HIS A 444 23.27 10.96 23.80
N VAL A 445 22.32 10.10 23.38
CA VAL A 445 22.26 9.54 22.01
C VAL A 445 21.81 10.55 20.97
N ASN A 446 21.05 11.57 21.39
CA ASN A 446 20.61 12.62 20.52
C ASN A 446 21.51 13.85 20.67
N ARG A 447 22.43 14.04 19.73
CA ARG A 447 23.20 15.29 19.55
C ARG A 447 22.28 16.46 19.14
N GLY A 448 21.33 16.85 19.99
CA GLY A 448 20.39 17.94 19.75
C GLY A 448 19.15 17.62 18.90
N LEU A 449 18.97 16.39 18.41
CA LEU A 449 17.73 15.95 17.76
C LEU A 449 16.69 15.49 18.82
N GLY A 450 15.41 15.79 18.66
CA GLY A 450 14.35 15.40 19.62
C GLY A 450 14.17 13.89 19.76
N ASP A 451 13.25 13.44 20.63
CA ASP A 451 12.88 12.02 20.71
C ASP A 451 12.30 11.60 19.34
N PRO A 452 12.85 10.58 18.64
CA PRO A 452 12.33 10.16 17.34
C PRO A 452 10.82 9.88 17.34
N TRP A 453 10.29 9.40 18.47
CA TRP A 453 8.89 9.09 18.68
C TRP A 453 7.97 10.31 18.77
N ASP A 454 8.51 11.53 18.89
CA ASP A 454 7.72 12.75 18.87
C ASP A 454 6.92 12.89 17.55
N HIS A 455 7.49 12.43 16.43
CA HIS A 455 6.77 12.41 15.14
C HIS A 455 5.55 11.49 15.18
N TRP A 456 5.68 10.30 15.77
CA TRP A 456 4.57 9.37 15.91
C TRP A 456 3.51 9.89 16.89
N ARG A 457 3.92 10.47 18.04
CA ARG A 457 2.99 11.08 19.00
C ARG A 457 2.23 12.22 18.36
N LEU A 458 2.91 13.09 17.62
CA LEU A 458 2.30 14.20 16.90
C LEU A 458 1.22 13.71 15.93
N VAL A 459 1.48 12.65 15.16
CA VAL A 459 0.49 12.06 14.25
C VAL A 459 -0.74 11.55 15.01
N ARG A 460 -0.55 10.83 16.13
CA ARG A 460 -1.66 10.31 16.95
C ARG A 460 -2.45 11.43 17.62
N ASP A 461 -1.77 12.41 18.18
CA ASP A 461 -2.39 13.55 18.87
C ASP A 461 -3.20 14.40 17.89
N GLN A 462 -2.69 14.62 16.66
CA GLN A 462 -3.37 15.40 15.63
C GLN A 462 -4.61 14.71 15.05
N ASP A 463 -4.74 13.38 15.13
CA ASP A 463 -5.89 12.67 14.57
C ASP A 463 -7.21 13.11 15.25
N ASP A 464 -7.21 13.34 16.56
CA ASP A 464 -8.42 13.77 17.29
C ASP A 464 -8.62 15.30 17.33
N VAL A 465 -7.66 16.08 16.81
CA VAL A 465 -7.74 17.54 16.88
C VAL A 465 -8.76 18.06 15.88
N ILE A 466 -9.81 18.68 16.42
CA ILE A 466 -10.76 19.46 15.62
C ILE A 466 -10.01 20.70 15.10
N PRO A 467 -9.93 20.90 13.78
CA PRO A 467 -9.26 22.07 13.24
C PRO A 467 -9.98 23.37 13.63
N PRO A 468 -9.25 24.48 13.82
CA PRO A 468 -9.89 25.78 13.95
C PRO A 468 -10.63 26.13 12.66
N MET A 469 -11.85 26.67 12.80
CA MET A 469 -12.66 27.12 11.66
C MET A 469 -12.13 28.47 11.16
N SER A 470 -11.69 28.50 9.90
CA SER A 470 -11.24 29.71 9.22
C SER A 470 -12.32 30.18 8.26
N ARG A 471 -13.14 31.14 8.71
CA ARG A 471 -14.19 31.76 7.90
C ARG A 471 -13.69 33.00 7.16
N ARG A 472 -14.29 33.27 6.00
CA ARG A 472 -14.01 34.44 5.16
C ARG A 472 -14.80 35.69 5.59
N ASP A 473 -15.90 35.50 6.30
CA ASP A 473 -16.77 36.58 6.81
C ASP A 473 -16.12 37.41 7.93
N LEU A 474 -15.12 36.86 8.62
CA LEU A 474 -14.33 37.55 9.63
C LEU A 474 -13.52 38.69 9.01
N ASP A 475 -13.57 39.90 9.58
CA ASP A 475 -12.92 41.13 9.08
C ASP A 475 -11.43 40.97 8.72
N ARG A 476 -10.72 40.02 9.35
CA ARG A 476 -9.31 39.71 9.07
C ARG A 476 -9.08 38.90 7.78
N ASN A 477 -10.10 38.20 7.29
CA ASN A 477 -10.03 37.24 6.18
C ASN A 477 -10.87 37.65 4.96
N GLN A 478 -11.63 38.75 5.03
CA GLN A 478 -12.45 39.26 3.92
C GLN A 478 -11.64 39.60 2.66
N SER A 479 -10.33 39.79 2.79
CA SER A 479 -9.39 40.13 1.71
C SER A 479 -8.62 38.95 1.12
N VAL A 480 -8.92 37.70 1.50
CA VAL A 480 -8.23 36.51 0.95
C VAL A 480 -8.53 36.37 -0.56
N PRO A 481 -7.54 36.53 -1.45
CA PRO A 481 -7.78 36.74 -2.88
C PRO A 481 -8.22 35.50 -3.66
N TYR A 482 -7.87 34.30 -3.17
CA TYR A 482 -8.12 33.05 -3.88
C TYR A 482 -8.88 32.05 -3.01
N LYS A 483 -9.55 31.11 -3.67
CA LYS A 483 -10.37 30.04 -3.08
C LYS A 483 -9.67 28.70 -3.11
N ILE A 484 -10.01 27.85 -2.15
CA ILE A 484 -9.48 26.47 -2.07
C ILE A 484 -9.98 25.68 -3.28
N GLY A 485 -9.12 24.86 -3.86
CA GLY A 485 -9.37 24.05 -5.04
C GLY A 485 -9.18 24.78 -6.36
N GLN A 486 -8.87 26.09 -6.36
CA GLN A 486 -8.51 26.77 -7.60
C GLN A 486 -7.14 26.30 -8.09
N VAL A 487 -7.06 26.00 -9.39
CA VAL A 487 -5.82 25.62 -10.05
C VAL A 487 -5.10 26.87 -10.55
N PHE A 488 -3.78 26.88 -10.43
CA PHE A 488 -2.95 28.01 -10.81
C PHE A 488 -1.63 27.55 -11.45
N ARG A 489 -1.01 28.47 -12.20
CA ARG A 489 0.36 28.40 -12.66
C ARG A 489 1.21 29.36 -11.82
N HIS A 490 2.35 28.89 -11.34
CA HIS A 490 3.27 29.74 -10.59
C HIS A 490 3.97 30.72 -11.53
N ARG A 491 3.81 32.04 -11.34
CA ARG A 491 4.34 33.07 -12.25
C ARG A 491 5.85 32.99 -12.52
N ARG A 492 6.64 32.74 -11.47
CA ARG A 492 8.12 32.66 -11.58
C ARG A 492 8.65 31.34 -12.15
N TYR A 493 8.05 30.22 -11.77
CA TYR A 493 8.61 28.88 -11.99
C TYR A 493 7.79 28.05 -12.99
N GLY A 494 6.62 28.51 -13.41
CA GLY A 494 5.78 27.89 -14.44
C GLY A 494 5.07 26.60 -14.04
N TRP A 495 5.33 26.03 -12.86
CA TRP A 495 4.67 24.80 -12.42
C TRP A 495 3.18 25.01 -12.10
N ILE A 496 2.39 23.95 -12.29
CA ILE A 496 0.94 23.96 -12.08
C ILE A 496 0.63 23.37 -10.70
N GLY A 497 -0.20 24.06 -9.94
CA GLY A 497 -0.58 23.69 -8.57
C GLY A 497 -2.05 23.95 -8.27
N VAL A 498 -2.53 23.37 -7.17
CA VAL A 498 -3.88 23.60 -6.64
C VAL A 498 -3.81 24.14 -5.22
N ILE A 499 -4.66 25.11 -4.88
CA ILE A 499 -4.71 25.69 -3.53
C ILE A 499 -5.43 24.72 -2.59
N THR A 500 -4.80 24.28 -1.51
CA THR A 500 -5.39 23.34 -0.53
C THR A 500 -5.73 24.01 0.81
N GLY A 501 -5.20 25.21 1.07
CA GLY A 501 -5.52 25.96 2.28
C GLY A 501 -4.80 27.31 2.35
N TRP A 502 -5.09 28.04 3.42
CA TRP A 502 -4.43 29.30 3.78
C TRP A 502 -4.28 29.38 5.31
N PRO A 503 -3.15 29.91 5.83
CA PRO A 503 -2.92 29.98 7.27
C PRO A 503 -3.83 31.02 7.93
N ASP A 504 -4.29 30.73 9.15
CA ASP A 504 -5.16 31.60 9.97
C ASP A 504 -4.52 32.97 10.29
N GLN A 505 -3.19 33.07 10.11
CA GLN A 505 -2.44 34.32 10.10
C GLN A 505 -2.19 34.72 8.65
N GLY A 506 -3.13 35.44 8.03
CA GLY A 506 -3.01 36.04 6.69
C GLY A 506 -1.83 37.02 6.49
N THR A 507 -0.93 37.14 7.47
CA THR A 507 0.32 37.91 7.44
C THR A 507 1.36 37.19 8.31
N ARG A 508 2.20 36.33 7.74
CA ARG A 508 3.46 35.94 8.41
C ARG A 508 4.49 37.04 8.15
N HIS A 509 4.91 37.74 9.21
CA HIS A 509 6.26 38.30 9.23
C HIS A 509 7.23 37.11 9.33
N LEU A 510 8.11 36.96 8.35
CA LEU A 510 9.18 35.97 8.40
C LEU A 510 10.04 36.23 9.65
N PRO A 511 10.44 35.21 10.42
CA PRO A 511 11.65 35.31 11.20
C PRO A 511 12.79 35.33 10.18
N VAL A 512 13.28 36.53 9.86
CA VAL A 512 14.59 36.65 9.24
C VAL A 512 15.54 35.94 10.18
N ALA A 513 16.16 34.86 9.70
CA ALA A 513 17.31 34.28 10.37
C ALA A 513 18.29 35.44 10.58
N ALA A 514 18.49 35.83 11.84
CA ALA A 514 19.53 36.77 12.19
C ALA A 514 20.87 36.09 11.86
N SER A 515 21.33 36.25 10.62
CA SER A 515 22.74 36.32 10.33
C SER A 515 23.26 37.51 11.12
N ARG A 516 23.72 37.21 12.33
CA ARG A 516 24.67 38.06 13.05
C ARG A 516 25.89 38.18 12.16
N ASP A 517 26.01 39.29 11.45
CA ASP A 517 27.32 39.87 11.15
C ASP A 517 27.66 40.78 12.33
N PRO A 518 28.70 40.46 13.12
CA PRO A 518 29.14 41.29 14.23
C PRO A 518 30.27 42.21 13.76
N ASP A 519 30.06 43.00 12.71
CA ASP A 519 31.02 44.03 12.28
C ASP A 519 30.25 45.10 11.50
N ASP A 520 29.79 46.13 12.19
CA ASP A 520 29.81 47.47 11.62
C ASP A 520 29.89 48.50 12.73
N GLU A 521 31.01 49.22 12.69
CA GLU A 521 31.48 50.18 13.67
C GLU A 521 30.60 51.43 13.71
N ALA A 522 30.76 52.13 14.82
CA ALA A 522 30.15 53.41 15.11
C ALA A 522 30.35 54.42 13.99
N ASP A 523 29.28 55.13 13.61
CA ASP A 523 29.41 56.47 13.08
C ASP A 523 28.32 57.41 13.62
N THR A 524 28.83 58.48 14.23
CA THR A 524 28.12 59.61 14.83
C THR A 524 27.60 60.59 13.78
N ALA A 525 26.31 60.93 13.79
CA ALA A 525 25.81 62.20 13.22
C ALA A 525 24.48 62.66 13.87
N ALA A 526 24.33 63.99 13.92
CA ALA A 526 23.46 64.82 14.75
C ALA A 526 21.95 64.83 14.38
N PRO A 527 21.07 65.45 15.22
CA PRO A 527 19.62 65.28 15.15
C PRO A 527 18.96 66.31 14.22
N GLY A 528 18.19 65.83 13.25
CA GLY A 528 17.35 66.65 12.40
C GLY A 528 16.41 65.81 11.55
N GLU A 529 15.14 66.19 11.56
CA GLU A 529 14.10 65.86 10.59
C GLU A 529 13.31 64.54 10.77
N HIS A 530 12.07 64.76 11.23
CA HIS A 530 10.84 64.06 10.86
C HIS A 530 10.85 62.53 10.91
N SER A 531 10.30 61.99 12.00
CA SER A 531 9.76 60.64 12.09
C SER A 531 8.88 60.34 10.86
N ARG A 532 9.47 59.71 9.84
CA ARG A 532 8.71 58.96 8.84
C ARG A 532 8.16 57.75 9.57
N LEU A 533 6.84 57.74 9.76
CA LEU A 533 6.10 56.54 10.13
C LEU A 533 6.61 55.36 9.29
N PRO A 534 6.84 54.17 9.86
CA PRO A 534 7.19 53.01 9.05
C PRO A 534 6.08 52.80 8.03
N VAL A 535 6.39 52.91 6.74
CA VAL A 535 5.48 52.47 5.69
C VAL A 535 5.38 50.95 5.86
N TRP A 536 4.24 50.48 6.36
CA TRP A 536 4.01 49.04 6.49
C TRP A 536 4.08 48.42 5.09
N PRO A 537 4.83 47.32 4.88
CA PRO A 537 4.79 46.59 3.63
C PRO A 537 3.34 46.17 3.34
N PRO A 538 2.90 46.11 2.06
CA PRO A 538 1.58 45.61 1.72
C PRO A 538 1.40 44.20 2.32
N THR A 539 0.23 43.93 2.89
CA THR A 539 -0.08 42.65 3.56
C THR A 539 0.04 41.50 2.56
N GLN A 540 1.14 40.76 2.62
CA GLN A 540 1.42 39.66 1.71
C GLN A 540 0.74 38.38 2.21
N PHE A 541 -0.23 37.90 1.44
CA PHE A 541 -0.95 36.65 1.71
C PHE A 541 -0.17 35.45 1.18
N TYR A 542 -0.24 34.34 1.91
CA TYR A 542 0.38 33.07 1.54
C TYR A 542 -0.67 31.95 1.49
N PHE A 543 -0.51 31.04 0.55
CA PHE A 543 -1.38 29.88 0.35
C PHE A 543 -0.57 28.60 0.48
N ILE A 544 -1.21 27.57 1.03
CA ILE A 544 -0.69 26.20 0.99
C ILE A 544 -1.22 25.59 -0.30
N CYS A 545 -0.30 25.13 -1.13
CA CYS A 545 -0.57 24.66 -2.48
C CYS A 545 0.05 23.28 -2.69
N PHE A 546 -0.62 22.46 -3.49
CA PHE A 546 -0.13 21.15 -3.87
C PHE A 546 0.25 21.12 -5.35
N PRO A 547 1.45 20.65 -5.73
CA PRO A 547 1.88 20.58 -7.13
C PRO A 547 1.15 19.47 -7.91
N SER A 548 1.05 19.65 -9.23
CA SER A 548 0.42 18.68 -10.15
C SER A 548 1.13 17.33 -10.23
N ASN A 549 2.45 17.30 -9.99
CA ASN A 549 3.31 16.12 -10.16
C ASN A 549 4.13 15.74 -8.90
N GLY A 550 3.97 16.46 -7.79
CA GLY A 550 4.77 16.26 -6.57
C GLY A 550 3.94 15.78 -5.39
N SER A 551 4.63 15.31 -4.34
CA SER A 551 4.01 14.80 -3.11
C SER A 551 4.03 15.79 -1.95
N GLU A 552 4.83 16.86 -2.02
CA GLU A 552 5.01 17.83 -0.93
C GLU A 552 4.24 19.15 -1.14
N PRO A 553 3.64 19.71 -0.06
CA PRO A 553 2.96 20.98 -0.14
C PRO A 553 3.95 22.16 -0.21
N ASN A 554 3.67 23.13 -1.07
CA ASN A 554 4.42 24.36 -1.22
C ASN A 554 3.65 25.54 -0.60
N VAL A 555 4.37 26.46 0.04
CA VAL A 555 3.80 27.75 0.49
C VAL A 555 4.06 28.82 -0.56
N VAL A 556 3.00 29.38 -1.14
CA VAL A 556 3.08 30.29 -2.29
C VAL A 556 2.47 31.65 -1.93
N ALA A 557 3.21 32.73 -2.18
CA ALA A 557 2.69 34.09 -2.02
C ALA A 557 1.62 34.41 -3.08
N ALA A 558 0.58 35.16 -2.71
CA ALA A 558 -0.56 35.50 -3.57
C ALA A 558 -0.14 36.15 -4.91
N ASP A 559 0.90 36.98 -4.89
CA ASP A 559 1.41 37.69 -6.07
C ASP A 559 2.03 36.75 -7.13
N ASN A 560 2.38 35.51 -6.74
CA ASN A 560 2.97 34.51 -7.61
C ASN A 560 1.93 33.54 -8.21
N ILE A 561 0.65 33.71 -7.90
CA ILE A 561 -0.43 32.85 -8.35
C ILE A 561 -1.07 33.45 -9.61
N GLU A 562 -1.14 32.66 -10.68
CA GLU A 562 -1.90 32.98 -11.89
C GLU A 562 -2.95 31.88 -12.12
N LEU A 563 -4.23 32.22 -12.03
CA LEU A 563 -5.31 31.23 -12.11
C LEU A 563 -5.43 30.62 -13.50
N ILE A 564 -5.66 29.31 -13.54
CA ILE A 564 -6.01 28.58 -14.75
C ILE A 564 -7.54 28.46 -14.76
N HIS A 565 -8.17 28.94 -15.84
CA HIS A 565 -9.62 28.93 -16.00
C HIS A 565 -10.12 27.90 -17.02
N ASP A 566 -9.24 27.41 -17.89
CA ASP A 566 -9.58 26.44 -18.93
C ASP A 566 -9.18 25.03 -18.47
N SER A 567 -10.20 24.19 -18.28
CA SER A 567 -10.07 22.82 -17.80
C SER A 567 -9.29 21.91 -18.75
N ARG A 568 -9.17 22.27 -20.04
CA ARG A 568 -8.37 21.50 -21.01
C ARG A 568 -6.86 21.52 -20.72
N ASN A 569 -6.41 22.44 -19.86
CA ASN A 569 -5.03 22.46 -19.38
C ASN A 569 -4.78 21.50 -18.22
N ILE A 570 -5.83 20.85 -17.71
CA ILE A 570 -5.77 19.92 -16.60
C ILE A 570 -5.96 18.51 -17.17
N ASP A 571 -4.90 17.73 -17.13
CA ASP A 571 -4.92 16.32 -17.52
C ASP A 571 -5.36 15.45 -16.32
N ASP A 572 -6.04 14.33 -16.58
CA ASP A 572 -6.49 13.38 -15.56
C ASP A 572 -5.34 12.75 -14.75
N THR A 573 -4.13 12.75 -15.32
CA THR A 573 -2.90 12.30 -14.65
C THR A 573 -2.31 13.33 -13.69
N MET A 574 -2.74 14.60 -13.77
CA MET A 574 -2.32 15.64 -12.84
C MET A 574 -3.02 15.51 -11.49
N PHE A 575 -2.31 15.86 -10.43
CA PHE A 575 -2.81 15.85 -9.04
C PHE A 575 -3.26 14.45 -8.55
N PRO A 576 -2.38 13.43 -8.57
CA PRO A 576 -2.73 12.09 -8.07
C PRO A 576 -3.21 12.08 -6.61
N MET A 577 -2.80 13.10 -5.83
CA MET A 577 -3.18 13.27 -4.43
C MET A 577 -4.43 14.15 -4.22
N ALA A 578 -5.10 14.60 -5.28
CA ALA A 578 -6.24 15.53 -5.18
C ALA A 578 -7.34 14.99 -4.25
N GLY A 579 -7.62 13.69 -4.29
CA GLY A 579 -8.64 13.08 -3.44
C GLY A 579 -8.36 13.20 -1.94
N LYS A 580 -7.11 13.42 -1.52
CA LYS A 580 -6.78 13.70 -0.11
C LYS A 580 -7.46 14.97 0.40
N PHE A 581 -7.66 15.95 -0.48
CA PHE A 581 -8.14 17.30 -0.15
C PHE A 581 -9.50 17.64 -0.75
N PHE A 582 -9.90 16.96 -1.84
CA PHE A 582 -11.03 17.35 -2.68
C PHE A 582 -11.98 16.19 -2.97
N ARG A 583 -13.27 16.50 -3.08
CA ARG A 583 -14.34 15.52 -3.38
C ARG A 583 -14.44 15.19 -4.85
N ARG A 584 -14.37 16.20 -5.72
CA ARG A 584 -14.48 16.09 -7.17
C ARG A 584 -13.84 17.29 -7.86
N PHE A 585 -13.54 17.15 -9.14
CA PHE A 585 -13.19 18.28 -10.01
C PHE A 585 -14.46 18.80 -10.70
N ASP A 586 -14.61 20.12 -10.78
CA ASP A 586 -15.67 20.78 -11.53
C ASP A 586 -15.08 21.41 -12.80
N PRO A 587 -15.31 20.80 -13.98
CA PRO A 587 -14.78 21.30 -15.25
C PRO A 587 -15.34 22.67 -15.66
N GLU A 588 -16.55 23.04 -15.22
CA GLU A 588 -17.18 24.31 -15.60
C GLU A 588 -16.50 25.51 -14.94
N SER A 589 -16.10 25.35 -13.68
CA SER A 589 -15.40 26.39 -12.93
C SER A 589 -13.87 26.20 -12.88
N CYS A 590 -13.36 25.13 -13.51
CA CYS A 590 -11.96 24.69 -13.46
C CYS A 590 -11.41 24.65 -12.02
N ARG A 591 -12.20 24.09 -11.10
CA ARG A 591 -11.95 24.12 -9.66
C ARG A 591 -12.24 22.77 -9.01
N PHE A 592 -11.39 22.38 -8.07
CA PHE A 592 -11.67 21.26 -7.19
C PHE A 592 -12.64 21.64 -6.06
N VAL A 593 -13.61 20.79 -5.79
CA VAL A 593 -14.57 20.97 -4.69
C VAL A 593 -13.93 20.50 -3.38
N SER A 594 -13.79 21.39 -2.41
CA SER A 594 -13.17 21.13 -1.11
C SER A 594 -13.83 19.96 -0.37
N ASN A 595 -13.01 19.06 0.17
CA ASN A 595 -13.44 18.06 1.12
C ASN A 595 -13.34 18.54 2.58
N ILE A 596 -12.65 19.66 2.85
CA ILE A 596 -12.30 20.12 4.20
C ILE A 596 -13.22 21.26 4.64
N LYS A 597 -14.53 21.02 4.62
CA LYS A 597 -15.54 22.03 5.02
C LYS A 597 -15.49 22.39 6.51
N GLU A 598 -14.98 21.48 7.34
CA GLU A 598 -14.82 21.69 8.78
C GLU A 598 -13.78 22.75 9.12
N GLN A 599 -12.77 22.95 8.29
CA GLN A 599 -11.74 23.99 8.47
C GLN A 599 -12.05 25.24 7.64
N TYR A 600 -12.54 25.04 6.41
CA TYR A 600 -12.83 26.12 5.47
C TYR A 600 -14.28 25.99 4.96
N PRO A 601 -15.28 26.41 5.75
CA PRO A 601 -16.69 26.19 5.42
C PRO A 601 -17.19 27.04 4.24
N ASP A 602 -16.52 28.16 3.95
CA ASP A 602 -16.93 29.13 2.93
C ASP A 602 -16.29 28.86 1.54
N ASP A 603 -15.46 27.81 1.44
CA ASP A 603 -14.73 27.39 0.24
C ASP A 603 -15.25 26.06 -0.30
#